data_AF-A0A8V0XI76-F1
#
_entry.id   AF-A0A8V0XI76-F1
#
_cell.length_a   1.000
_cell.length_b   1.000
_cell.length_c   1.000
_cell.angle_alpha   90.00
_cell.angle_beta   90.00
_cell.angle_gamma   90.00
#
_symmetry.space_group_name_H-M   'P 1'
#
loop_
_entity.id
_entity.type
_entity.pdbx_description
1 polymer ?
#
loop_
_entity_poly.entity_id
_entity_poly.type
_entity_poly.pdbx_seq_one_letter_code
_entity_poly.pdbx_strand_id
1 'polypeptide(L)'
;MGECRRGKGQQKTEGHLAQKSCELVADGGRRVCTRRIAGMKMLIKKTNREKEKLDTRSKSISRPWVDEDLRDGTDHHLEEEERYSEAEMIKRSRSFYELLNKRRSVRFLSDEPVPREVIDNVIRTAGTSPSGAHTEPWTFVVVQDPDLKHKIREIVEEEEEINYKKRMGDRWVNDLKRLRTNWIKEYLDTAPYLILIFKQVYGRLPNGKKKTHYYNEISVSIACGMLLAALQNAGLYTVTTTPLNCGPQLRALLQRPANEKLLLLLPVGYPKKDATVPALTRKPLEDIMVVM
;
A
#
# COMPACT_ATOMS: atom_id res chain seq x y z
N MET A 1 1.04 56.38 -29.06
CA MET A 1 -0.25 57.06 -28.90
C MET A 1 -1.02 56.95 -30.21
N GLY A 2 -2.28 56.54 -30.20
CA GLY A 2 -3.24 56.79 -31.29
C GLY A 2 -3.20 55.87 -32.53
N GLU A 3 -4.08 54.86 -32.51
CA GLU A 3 -4.97 54.37 -33.58
C GLU A 3 -4.58 54.34 -35.08
N CYS A 4 -4.47 53.11 -35.59
CA CYS A 4 -5.35 52.45 -36.59
C CYS A 4 -5.74 53.15 -37.92
N ARG A 5 -5.37 52.51 -39.06
CA ARG A 5 -6.19 52.34 -40.30
C ARG A 5 -5.54 51.26 -41.21
N ARG A 6 -6.22 50.11 -41.39
CA ARG A 6 -7.02 49.64 -42.55
C ARG A 6 -6.25 48.87 -43.64
N GLY A 7 -6.65 47.61 -43.84
CA GLY A 7 -6.45 46.83 -45.07
C GLY A 7 -7.37 45.61 -45.07
N LYS A 8 -8.30 45.53 -46.03
CA LYS A 8 -9.39 44.55 -46.15
C LYS A 8 -8.92 43.24 -46.81
N GLY A 9 -9.63 42.14 -46.53
CA GLY A 9 -9.65 40.93 -47.37
C GLY A 9 -10.49 39.79 -46.78
N GLN A 10 -11.73 39.64 -47.28
CA GLN A 10 -12.64 38.49 -47.07
C GLN A 10 -12.03 37.21 -47.71
N GLN A 11 -12.27 35.97 -47.26
CA GLN A 11 -13.53 35.23 -47.40
C GLN A 11 -13.54 33.94 -46.54
N LYS A 12 -14.76 33.54 -46.15
CA LYS A 12 -15.18 32.43 -45.29
C LYS A 12 -15.06 31.05 -45.96
N THR A 13 -15.00 29.99 -45.15
CA THR A 13 -16.01 28.89 -45.10
C THR A 13 -15.82 28.02 -43.84
N GLU A 14 -16.94 27.43 -43.41
CA GLU A 14 -17.29 26.96 -42.07
C GLU A 14 -16.89 25.51 -41.76
N GLY A 15 -16.67 25.20 -40.48
CA GLY A 15 -16.57 23.84 -39.93
C GLY A 15 -17.34 23.75 -38.62
N HIS A 16 -18.45 23.02 -38.63
CA HIS A 16 -19.46 22.88 -37.57
C HIS A 16 -18.93 22.17 -36.31
N LEU A 17 -19.33 22.71 -35.14
CA LEU A 17 -19.22 22.09 -33.82
C LEU A 17 -20.16 20.87 -33.71
N ALA A 18 -19.66 19.76 -33.18
CA ALA A 18 -20.47 18.66 -32.68
C ALA A 18 -20.67 18.81 -31.17
N GLN A 19 -21.86 19.26 -30.75
CA GLN A 19 -22.34 19.16 -29.37
C GLN A 19 -22.84 17.73 -29.10
N LYS A 20 -22.35 17.15 -28.00
CA LYS A 20 -22.90 15.95 -27.38
C LYS A 20 -24.08 16.35 -26.49
N SER A 21 -25.26 15.81 -26.74
CA SER A 21 -26.35 15.74 -25.77
C SER A 21 -26.66 14.27 -25.46
N CYS A 22 -26.94 14.01 -24.19
CA CYS A 22 -27.24 12.72 -23.62
C CYS A 22 -28.69 12.80 -23.12
N GLU A 23 -29.57 11.92 -23.60
CA GLU A 23 -30.87 11.68 -22.98
C GLU A 23 -31.15 10.18 -22.93
N LEU A 24 -31.65 9.77 -21.77
CA LEU A 24 -32.08 8.41 -21.41
C LEU A 24 -33.40 8.06 -22.11
N VAL A 25 -33.65 6.76 -22.33
CA VAL A 25 -34.80 5.99 -21.78
C VAL A 25 -35.09 4.72 -22.60
N ALA A 26 -35.12 3.60 -21.86
CA ALA A 26 -35.95 2.39 -21.91
C ALA A 26 -36.10 1.49 -23.17
N ASP A 27 -35.79 0.22 -22.88
CA ASP A 27 -36.59 -0.99 -23.13
C ASP A 27 -36.45 -1.76 -24.46
N GLY A 28 -36.72 -3.07 -24.32
CA GLY A 28 -36.22 -4.16 -25.14
C GLY A 28 -36.64 -4.19 -26.60
N GLY A 29 -35.87 -4.94 -27.40
CA GLY A 29 -36.35 -5.45 -28.69
C GLY A 29 -35.27 -5.56 -29.76
N ARG A 30 -34.86 -6.80 -30.04
CA ARG A 30 -34.04 -7.19 -31.20
C ARG A 30 -34.56 -6.54 -32.49
N ARG A 31 -33.65 -6.05 -33.34
CA ARG A 31 -33.92 -5.90 -34.78
C ARG A 31 -32.86 -6.61 -35.61
N VAL A 32 -33.30 -7.74 -36.17
CA VAL A 32 -32.65 -8.48 -37.25
C VAL A 32 -32.82 -7.69 -38.54
N CYS A 33 -31.75 -7.53 -39.31
CA CYS A 33 -31.81 -6.95 -40.64
C CYS A 33 -31.36 -8.00 -41.66
N THR A 34 -32.31 -8.59 -42.39
CA THR A 34 -32.05 -9.50 -43.51
C THR A 34 -32.21 -8.74 -44.83
N ARG A 35 -31.18 -8.78 -45.69
CA ARG A 35 -31.31 -8.47 -47.11
C ARG A 35 -30.91 -9.71 -47.92
N ARG A 36 -31.87 -10.24 -48.67
CA ARG A 36 -31.69 -11.26 -49.72
C ARG A 36 -31.24 -10.58 -51.01
N ILE A 37 -30.23 -11.12 -51.69
CA ILE A 37 -30.11 -11.09 -53.15
C ILE A 37 -29.57 -12.46 -53.61
N ALA A 38 -30.22 -13.03 -54.62
CA ALA A 38 -29.90 -14.31 -55.26
C ALA A 38 -28.98 -14.11 -56.48
N GLY A 39 -28.10 -15.07 -56.75
CA GLY A 39 -27.27 -15.09 -57.97
C GLY A 39 -26.32 -16.29 -58.00
N MET A 40 -26.24 -16.96 -59.15
CA MET A 40 -25.81 -18.34 -59.34
C MET A 40 -24.34 -18.49 -59.82
N LYS A 41 -23.64 -19.48 -59.24
CA LYS A 41 -22.46 -20.25 -59.73
C LYS A 41 -21.25 -19.52 -60.34
N MET A 42 -20.08 -19.68 -59.71
CA MET A 42 -18.87 -20.06 -60.45
C MET A 42 -17.88 -20.89 -59.61
N LEU A 43 -17.31 -21.87 -60.28
CA LEU A 43 -16.47 -22.97 -59.81
C LEU A 43 -15.01 -22.51 -59.75
N ILE A 44 -14.33 -22.56 -58.60
CA ILE A 44 -12.86 -22.59 -58.53
C ILE A 44 -12.44 -23.72 -57.60
N LYS A 45 -11.84 -24.76 -58.19
CA LYS A 45 -11.18 -25.88 -57.51
C LYS A 45 -9.73 -25.49 -57.17
N LYS A 46 -9.23 -26.11 -56.09
CA LYS A 46 -7.85 -26.16 -55.56
C LYS A 46 -7.55 -25.00 -54.59
N THR A 47 -7.08 -25.24 -53.36
CA THR A 47 -6.11 -26.26 -52.96
C THR A 47 -6.36 -26.74 -51.52
N ASN A 48 -6.44 -28.06 -51.36
CA ASN A 48 -6.30 -28.76 -50.07
C ASN A 48 -4.84 -28.61 -49.62
N ARG A 49 -4.56 -27.64 -48.73
CA ARG A 49 -3.37 -27.55 -47.85
C ARG A 49 -3.44 -26.19 -47.17
N GLU A 50 -4.10 -26.11 -46.01
CA GLU A 50 -3.89 -25.05 -44.98
C GLU A 50 -4.91 -25.05 -43.82
N LYS A 51 -5.78 -26.06 -43.68
CA LYS A 51 -6.72 -26.16 -42.54
C LYS A 51 -6.56 -27.41 -41.70
N GLU A 52 -5.32 -27.77 -41.35
CA GLU A 52 -5.03 -28.72 -40.28
C GLU A 52 -3.84 -28.24 -39.45
N LYS A 53 -4.00 -27.08 -38.81
CA LYS A 53 -3.47 -26.90 -37.46
C LYS A 53 -4.68 -26.69 -36.56
N LEU A 54 -5.29 -27.83 -36.24
CA LEU A 54 -6.31 -27.92 -35.21
C LEU A 54 -5.65 -27.44 -33.92
N ASP A 55 -6.14 -26.31 -33.42
CA ASP A 55 -5.79 -25.69 -32.16
C ASP A 55 -6.04 -26.68 -31.01
N THR A 56 -5.04 -27.50 -30.71
CA THR A 56 -5.00 -28.38 -29.52
C THR A 56 -4.52 -27.59 -28.31
N ARG A 57 -5.08 -26.40 -28.08
CA ARG A 57 -5.22 -25.89 -26.72
C ARG A 57 -6.61 -26.25 -26.26
N SER A 58 -6.73 -27.43 -25.65
CA SER A 58 -7.89 -27.70 -24.83
C SER A 58 -7.95 -26.58 -23.80
N LYS A 59 -8.90 -25.65 -23.98
CA LYS A 59 -9.33 -24.80 -22.89
C LYS A 59 -9.97 -25.78 -21.92
N SER A 60 -9.21 -26.22 -20.91
CA SER A 60 -9.76 -26.97 -19.80
C SER A 60 -10.86 -26.09 -19.22
N ILE A 61 -12.12 -26.47 -19.48
CA ILE A 61 -13.26 -25.87 -18.81
C ILE A 61 -13.07 -26.27 -17.36
N SER A 62 -12.57 -25.36 -16.53
CA SER A 62 -12.40 -25.63 -15.11
C SER A 62 -13.79 -25.86 -14.54
N ARG A 63 -14.08 -27.10 -14.14
CA ARG A 63 -15.27 -27.39 -13.34
C ARG A 63 -15.18 -26.62 -12.02
N PRO A 64 -16.31 -26.26 -11.38
CA PRO A 64 -16.29 -25.72 -10.04
C PRO A 64 -15.54 -26.64 -9.08
N TRP A 65 -14.85 -26.03 -8.11
CA TRP A 65 -14.22 -26.74 -6.99
C TRP A 65 -15.31 -27.38 -6.13
N VAL A 66 -15.07 -28.61 -5.67
CA VAL A 66 -15.90 -29.29 -4.66
C VAL A 66 -15.12 -29.45 -3.35
N ASP A 67 -15.81 -29.72 -2.25
CA ASP A 67 -15.21 -29.81 -0.91
C ASP A 67 -14.07 -30.83 -0.83
N GLU A 68 -14.14 -31.93 -1.58
CA GLU A 68 -13.07 -32.92 -1.66
C GLU A 68 -11.79 -32.35 -2.29
N ASP A 69 -11.92 -31.43 -3.26
CA ASP A 69 -10.78 -30.78 -3.92
C ASP A 69 -10.07 -29.78 -2.96
N LEU A 70 -10.72 -29.38 -1.85
CA LEU A 70 -10.22 -28.40 -0.88
C LEU A 70 -9.51 -29.04 0.33
N ARG A 71 -9.56 -30.37 0.46
CA ARG A 71 -8.86 -31.08 1.53
C ARG A 71 -7.41 -31.34 1.11
N ASP A 72 -6.49 -31.04 1.99
CA ASP A 72 -5.09 -31.43 1.85
C ASP A 72 -4.60 -32.16 3.12
N GLY A 73 -3.29 -32.39 3.21
CA GLY A 73 -2.68 -33.05 4.37
C GLY A 73 -2.45 -32.14 5.58
N THR A 74 -3.05 -30.95 5.63
CA THR A 74 -2.86 -30.02 6.75
C THR A 74 -3.65 -30.46 7.97
N ASP A 75 -2.96 -30.70 9.08
CA ASP A 75 -3.57 -31.00 10.37
C ASP A 75 -4.28 -29.76 10.95
N HIS A 76 -5.43 -29.98 11.59
CA HIS A 76 -6.21 -28.94 12.25
C HIS A 76 -6.34 -29.29 13.74
N HIS A 77 -6.15 -28.30 14.61
CA HIS A 77 -6.30 -28.45 16.07
C HIS A 77 -7.50 -27.63 16.58
N LEU A 78 -7.99 -28.00 17.75
CA LEU A 78 -8.99 -27.21 18.46
C LEU A 78 -8.32 -25.97 19.04
N GLU A 79 -8.95 -24.81 18.85
CA GLU A 79 -8.49 -23.55 19.42
C GLU A 79 -8.73 -23.54 20.94
N GLU A 80 -7.73 -23.10 21.71
CA GLU A 80 -7.88 -22.90 23.15
C GLU A 80 -8.64 -21.61 23.43
N GLU A 81 -9.76 -21.69 24.16
CA GLU A 81 -10.59 -20.53 24.48
C GLU A 81 -10.06 -19.80 25.74
N GLU A 82 -9.59 -18.57 25.58
CA GLU A 82 -9.41 -17.63 26.68
C GLU A 82 -10.61 -16.67 26.74
N ARG A 83 -11.52 -16.89 27.71
CA ARG A 83 -12.74 -16.09 27.86
C ARG A 83 -12.79 -15.34 29.19
N TYR A 84 -13.06 -14.04 29.10
CA TYR A 84 -13.25 -13.17 30.26
C TYR A 84 -14.75 -12.94 30.55
N SER A 85 -15.06 -12.50 31.78
CA SER A 85 -16.40 -12.01 32.10
C SER A 85 -16.68 -10.69 31.37
N GLU A 86 -17.96 -10.39 31.11
CA GLU A 86 -18.36 -9.16 30.39
C GLU A 86 -17.82 -7.88 31.06
N ALA A 87 -17.86 -7.83 32.39
CA ALA A 87 -17.34 -6.71 33.16
C ALA A 87 -15.82 -6.52 32.92
N GLU A 88 -15.06 -7.61 32.89
CA GLU A 88 -13.63 -7.57 32.60
C GLU A 88 -13.37 -7.21 31.13
N MET A 89 -14.17 -7.71 30.18
CA MET A 89 -14.07 -7.32 28.77
C MET A 89 -14.25 -5.80 28.57
N ILE A 90 -15.26 -5.20 29.22
CA ILE A 90 -15.50 -3.75 29.18
C ILE A 90 -14.32 -2.98 29.76
N LYS A 91 -13.77 -3.44 30.89
CA LYS A 91 -12.62 -2.79 31.55
C LYS A 91 -11.35 -2.87 30.70
N ARG A 92 -11.03 -4.06 30.17
CA ARG A 92 -9.83 -4.29 29.34
C ARG A 92 -9.89 -3.48 28.04
N SER A 93 -11.02 -3.52 27.34
CA SER A 93 -11.21 -2.76 26.10
C SER A 93 -11.09 -1.25 26.31
N ARG A 94 -11.66 -0.70 27.39
CA ARG A 94 -11.49 0.72 27.76
C ARG A 94 -10.04 1.07 28.05
N SER A 95 -9.36 0.26 28.86
CA SER A 95 -7.96 0.50 29.24
C SER A 95 -7.03 0.46 28.03
N PHE A 96 -7.26 -0.49 27.12
CA PHE A 96 -6.48 -0.61 25.89
C PHE A 96 -6.73 0.56 24.93
N TYR A 97 -7.99 1.01 24.79
CA TYR A 97 -8.32 2.23 24.06
C TYR A 97 -7.58 3.44 24.63
N GLU A 98 -7.62 3.66 25.95
CA GLU A 98 -6.95 4.77 26.61
C GLU A 98 -5.42 4.73 26.41
N LEU A 99 -4.81 3.54 26.46
CA LEU A 99 -3.40 3.34 26.15
C LEU A 99 -3.06 3.76 24.72
N LEU A 100 -3.79 3.23 23.72
CA LEU A 100 -3.52 3.55 22.31
C LEU A 100 -3.90 4.99 21.95
N ASN A 101 -4.85 5.59 22.68
CA ASN A 101 -5.22 6.98 22.50
C ASN A 101 -4.09 7.94 22.94
N LYS A 102 -3.23 7.54 23.89
CA LYS A 102 -2.02 8.31 24.25
C LYS A 102 -0.97 8.33 23.15
N ARG A 103 -0.97 7.35 22.23
CA ARG A 103 0.00 7.29 21.14
C ARG A 103 -0.09 8.51 20.24
N ARG A 104 1.04 9.20 20.06
CA ARG A 104 1.26 10.26 19.07
C ARG A 104 2.45 9.90 18.18
N SER A 105 2.46 10.43 16.96
CA SER A 105 3.64 10.29 16.10
C SER A 105 4.66 11.36 16.49
N VAL A 106 5.79 10.93 17.05
CA VAL A 106 6.85 11.80 17.59
C VAL A 106 8.00 11.88 16.61
N ARG A 107 8.46 13.09 16.30
CA ARG A 107 9.54 13.38 15.34
C ARG A 107 10.83 13.85 15.99
N PHE A 108 10.84 14.01 17.32
CA PHE A 108 12.00 14.44 18.10
C PHE A 108 12.35 13.30 19.06
N LEU A 109 13.28 12.45 18.66
CA LEU A 109 13.66 11.26 19.40
C LEU A 109 15.03 11.46 20.06
N SER A 110 15.13 10.99 21.29
CA SER A 110 16.35 10.89 22.09
C SER A 110 17.30 9.84 21.51
N ASP A 111 18.59 9.99 21.76
CA ASP A 111 19.64 9.00 21.50
C ASP A 111 19.84 8.02 22.66
N GLU A 112 19.05 8.17 23.73
CA GLU A 112 19.03 7.25 24.86
C GLU A 112 18.83 5.79 24.41
N PRO A 113 19.72 4.85 24.82
CA PRO A 113 19.63 3.46 24.41
C PRO A 113 18.32 2.80 24.81
N VAL A 114 17.80 1.96 23.92
CA VAL A 114 16.64 1.08 24.18
C VAL A 114 17.14 -0.36 24.29
N PRO A 115 16.69 -1.15 25.28
CA PRO A 115 17.08 -2.55 25.38
C PRO A 115 16.71 -3.34 24.11
N ARG A 116 17.68 -4.07 23.54
CA ARG A 116 17.49 -4.81 22.29
C ARG A 116 16.35 -5.82 22.37
N GLU A 117 16.19 -6.48 23.50
CA GLU A 117 15.11 -7.44 23.75
C GLU A 117 13.72 -6.83 23.59
N VAL A 118 13.54 -5.55 23.94
CA VAL A 118 12.27 -4.85 23.73
C VAL A 118 11.98 -4.72 22.23
N ILE A 119 12.99 -4.40 21.41
CA ILE A 119 12.86 -4.31 19.95
C ILE A 119 12.51 -5.67 19.35
N ASP A 120 13.17 -6.74 19.80
CA ASP A 120 12.88 -8.09 19.34
C ASP A 120 11.44 -8.51 19.72
N ASN A 121 10.98 -8.18 20.94
CA ASN A 121 9.63 -8.50 21.40
C ASN A 121 8.54 -7.77 20.61
N VAL A 122 8.68 -6.46 20.34
CA VAL A 122 7.67 -5.74 19.54
C VAL A 122 7.62 -6.24 18.09
N ILE A 123 8.74 -6.70 17.53
CA ILE A 123 8.78 -7.32 16.19
C ILE A 123 8.15 -8.72 16.22
N ARG A 124 8.38 -9.52 17.27
CA ARG A 124 7.68 -10.81 17.46
C ARG A 124 6.17 -10.60 17.53
N THR A 125 5.70 -9.58 18.28
CA THR A 125 4.28 -9.20 18.31
C THR A 125 3.78 -8.81 16.93
N ALA A 126 4.54 -8.07 16.12
CA ALA A 126 4.15 -7.77 14.75
C ALA A 126 4.04 -9.05 13.89
N GLY A 127 4.93 -10.02 14.11
CA GLY A 127 4.96 -11.31 13.42
C GLY A 127 3.75 -12.21 13.72
N THR A 128 2.97 -11.96 14.78
CA THR A 128 1.74 -12.71 15.07
C THR A 128 0.54 -12.22 14.24
N SER A 129 0.75 -11.33 13.27
CA SER A 129 -0.33 -10.77 12.47
C SER A 129 -0.96 -11.80 11.53
N PRO A 130 -2.24 -11.63 11.16
CA PRO A 130 -2.82 -12.41 10.09
C PRO A 130 -2.18 -12.05 8.74
N SER A 131 -2.15 -13.02 7.82
CA SER A 131 -1.71 -12.81 6.45
C SER A 131 -2.48 -13.67 5.46
N GLY A 132 -2.68 -13.16 4.25
CA GLY A 132 -3.40 -13.88 3.20
C GLY A 132 -2.75 -15.23 2.91
N ALA A 133 -3.50 -16.32 3.08
CA ALA A 133 -3.03 -17.70 2.93
C ALA A 133 -1.78 -18.03 3.78
N HIS A 134 -1.68 -17.44 4.98
CA HIS A 134 -0.56 -17.65 5.92
C HIS A 134 0.81 -17.51 5.23
N THR A 135 0.98 -16.40 4.52
CA THR A 135 2.19 -16.14 3.71
C THR A 135 3.27 -15.36 4.45
N GLU A 136 2.93 -14.73 5.57
CA GLU A 136 3.82 -13.94 6.43
C GLU A 136 4.77 -13.02 5.62
N PRO A 137 4.24 -12.17 4.72
CA PRO A 137 5.01 -11.58 3.64
C PRO A 137 5.78 -10.33 4.08
N TRP A 138 6.42 -10.35 5.25
CA TRP A 138 7.08 -9.22 5.88
C TRP A 138 8.55 -9.48 6.16
N THR A 139 9.33 -8.41 6.16
CA THR A 139 10.70 -8.40 6.67
C THR A 139 10.92 -7.11 7.43
N PHE A 140 11.30 -7.22 8.70
CA PHE A 140 11.63 -6.10 9.58
C PHE A 140 13.14 -5.95 9.62
N VAL A 141 13.67 -4.97 8.90
CA VAL A 141 15.11 -4.67 8.90
C VAL A 141 15.39 -3.69 10.03
N VAL A 142 16.11 -4.16 11.05
CA VAL A 142 16.52 -3.35 12.21
C VAL A 142 17.91 -2.78 11.97
N VAL A 143 18.06 -1.47 12.01
CA VAL A 143 19.32 -0.75 11.84
C VAL A 143 19.64 0.01 13.11
N GLN A 144 20.78 -0.29 13.72
CA GLN A 144 21.34 0.42 14.88
C GLN A 144 22.73 1.02 14.59
N ASP A 145 23.38 0.58 13.50
CA ASP A 145 24.69 1.06 13.08
C ASP A 145 24.64 2.56 12.69
N PRO A 146 25.41 3.44 13.35
CA PRO A 146 25.34 4.89 13.10
C PRO A 146 25.65 5.26 11.66
N ASP A 147 26.65 4.65 11.03
CA ASP A 147 27.05 4.95 9.66
C ASP A 147 25.95 4.56 8.65
N LEU A 148 25.32 3.40 8.86
CA LEU A 148 24.21 2.95 8.04
C LEU A 148 22.95 3.80 8.24
N LYS A 149 22.66 4.24 9.48
CA LYS A 149 21.59 5.21 9.76
C LYS A 149 21.82 6.53 9.02
N HIS A 150 23.06 7.02 9.03
CA HIS A 150 23.42 8.26 8.34
C HIS A 150 23.24 8.16 6.82
N LYS A 151 23.70 7.05 6.21
CA LYS A 151 23.46 6.80 4.77
C LYS A 151 21.98 6.71 4.42
N ILE A 152 21.15 6.12 5.30
CA ILE A 152 19.70 6.11 5.14
C ILE A 152 19.14 7.54 5.19
N ARG A 153 19.63 8.36 6.12
CA ARG A 153 19.23 9.76 6.25
C ARG A 153 19.55 10.55 4.99
N GLU A 154 20.76 10.47 4.47
CA GLU A 154 21.16 11.16 3.23
C GLU A 154 20.21 10.87 2.07
N ILE A 155 19.93 9.58 1.81
CA ILE A 155 19.00 9.14 0.76
C ILE A 155 17.59 9.71 0.99
N VAL A 156 17.11 9.70 2.24
CA VAL A 156 15.77 10.18 2.57
C VAL A 156 15.67 11.69 2.44
N GLU A 157 16.65 12.44 2.93
CA GLU A 157 16.63 13.91 2.86
C GLU A 157 16.76 14.42 1.41
N GLU A 158 17.61 13.80 0.59
CA GLU A 158 17.75 14.15 -0.84
C GLU A 158 16.42 13.97 -1.60
N GLU A 159 15.80 12.80 -1.47
CA GLU A 159 14.52 12.53 -2.15
C GLU A 159 13.37 13.36 -1.58
N GLU A 160 13.33 13.59 -0.27
CA GLU A 160 12.33 14.44 0.36
C GLU A 160 12.47 15.91 -0.06
N GLU A 161 13.69 16.43 -0.23
CA GLU A 161 13.88 17.78 -0.74
C GLU A 161 13.25 17.93 -2.14
N ILE A 162 13.46 16.95 -3.02
CA ILE A 162 12.82 16.91 -4.34
C ILE A 162 11.29 16.75 -4.21
N ASN A 163 10.83 15.93 -3.25
CA ASN A 163 9.41 15.72 -3.02
C ASN A 163 8.70 17.03 -2.62
N TYR A 164 9.23 17.74 -1.63
CA TYR A 164 8.68 19.02 -1.15
C TYR A 164 8.75 20.11 -2.21
N LYS A 165 9.85 20.20 -2.96
CA LYS A 165 10.04 21.26 -3.97
C LYS A 165 9.27 21.01 -5.26
N LYS A 166 8.99 19.76 -5.62
CA LYS A 166 8.48 19.40 -6.97
C LYS A 166 7.40 18.33 -6.99
N ARG A 167 7.65 17.14 -6.39
CA ARG A 167 6.81 15.96 -6.69
C ARG A 167 5.48 15.89 -5.94
N MET A 168 5.41 16.43 -4.73
CA MET A 168 4.18 16.42 -3.92
C MET A 168 3.12 17.41 -4.44
N GLY A 169 3.55 18.48 -5.10
CA GLY A 169 2.68 19.57 -5.54
C GLY A 169 2.10 20.41 -4.39
N ASP A 170 1.52 21.56 -4.73
CA ASP A 170 1.11 22.57 -3.75
C ASP A 170 0.05 22.05 -2.76
N ARG A 171 -0.91 21.25 -3.24
CA ARG A 171 -1.99 20.74 -2.40
C ARG A 171 -1.45 19.91 -1.24
N TRP A 172 -0.62 18.92 -1.55
CA TRP A 172 -0.07 18.03 -0.53
C TRP A 172 0.87 18.78 0.41
N VAL A 173 1.74 19.66 -0.12
CA VAL A 173 2.62 20.49 0.72
C VAL A 173 1.80 21.37 1.69
N ASN A 174 0.68 21.95 1.23
CA ASN A 174 -0.22 22.71 2.09
C ASN A 174 -0.88 21.86 3.19
N ASP A 175 -1.32 20.63 2.86
CA ASP A 175 -1.90 19.70 3.84
C ASP A 175 -0.91 19.30 4.96
N LEU A 176 0.39 19.34 4.65
CA LEU A 176 1.49 19.05 5.60
C LEU A 176 1.87 20.24 6.50
N LYS A 177 1.48 21.48 6.16
CA LYS A 177 1.88 22.70 6.92
C LYS A 177 1.58 22.59 8.42
N ARG A 178 0.40 22.06 8.78
CA ARG A 178 -0.02 21.85 10.17
C ARG A 178 0.88 20.89 10.96
N LEU A 179 1.63 20.03 10.26
CA LEU A 179 2.58 19.08 10.86
C LEU A 179 3.98 19.67 11.01
N ARG A 180 4.26 20.82 10.37
CA ARG A 180 5.57 21.49 10.35
C ARG A 180 6.72 20.56 9.93
N THR A 181 6.44 19.62 9.03
CA THR A 181 7.45 18.73 8.47
C THR A 181 8.17 19.40 7.31
N ASN A 182 9.46 19.11 7.19
CA ASN A 182 10.29 19.50 6.04
C ASN A 182 11.11 18.27 5.59
N TRP A 183 12.09 18.49 4.71
CA TRP A 183 12.97 17.42 4.22
C TRP A 183 14.06 16.99 5.21
N ILE A 184 14.34 17.76 6.28
CA ILE A 184 15.36 17.43 7.27
C ILE A 184 14.80 16.40 8.28
N LYS A 185 15.48 15.27 8.41
CA LYS A 185 15.05 14.11 9.19
C LYS A 185 16.10 13.71 10.24
N GLU A 186 16.46 14.64 11.12
CA GLU A 186 17.45 14.43 12.19
C GLU A 186 17.21 13.14 13.01
N TYR A 187 15.95 12.79 13.24
CA TYR A 187 15.55 11.58 13.94
C TYR A 187 16.06 10.27 13.31
N LEU A 188 16.50 10.29 12.05
CA LEU A 188 17.11 9.12 11.40
C LEU A 188 18.51 8.83 11.94
N ASP A 189 19.23 9.85 12.41
CA ASP A 189 20.50 9.68 13.10
C ASP A 189 20.31 9.51 14.60
N THR A 190 19.45 10.32 15.23
CA THR A 190 19.35 10.34 16.70
C THR A 190 18.66 9.11 17.26
N ALA A 191 17.61 8.58 16.61
CA ALA A 191 16.90 7.43 17.14
C ALA A 191 17.83 6.20 17.28
N PRO A 192 17.84 5.48 18.41
CA PRO A 192 18.72 4.34 18.61
C PRO A 192 18.46 3.21 17.61
N TYR A 193 17.23 3.07 17.12
CA TYR A 193 16.85 2.08 16.11
C TYR A 193 16.07 2.69 14.96
N LEU A 194 16.35 2.23 13.73
CA LEU A 194 15.42 2.34 12.60
C LEU A 194 14.87 0.95 12.28
N ILE A 195 13.56 0.84 12.14
CA ILE A 195 12.88 -0.37 11.67
C ILE A 195 12.32 -0.07 10.28
N LEU A 196 12.93 -0.64 9.25
CA LEU A 196 12.43 -0.59 7.88
C LEU A 196 11.59 -1.83 7.60
N ILE A 197 10.30 -1.64 7.37
CA ILE A 197 9.38 -2.74 7.09
C ILE A 197 9.26 -2.90 5.58
N PHE A 198 9.73 -4.03 5.08
CA PHE A 198 9.59 -4.44 3.69
C PHE A 198 8.43 -5.43 3.56
N LYS A 199 7.60 -5.23 2.53
CA LYS A 199 6.67 -6.25 2.06
C LYS A 199 7.35 -7.12 1.01
N GLN A 200 7.18 -8.43 1.14
CA GLN A 200 7.59 -9.41 0.15
C GLN A 200 6.47 -9.53 -0.89
N VAL A 201 6.68 -8.98 -2.09
CA VAL A 201 5.67 -9.00 -3.18
C VAL A 201 5.41 -10.42 -3.71
N TYR A 202 6.36 -11.32 -3.52
CA TYR A 202 6.25 -12.76 -3.75
C TYR A 202 7.30 -13.46 -2.88
N GLY A 203 7.04 -14.73 -2.55
CA GLY A 203 7.99 -15.61 -1.88
C GLY A 203 8.67 -16.58 -2.86
N ARG A 204 9.48 -17.48 -2.32
CA ARG A 204 10.10 -18.58 -3.08
C ARG A 204 9.82 -19.91 -2.39
N LEU A 205 9.40 -20.89 -3.17
CA LEU A 205 9.28 -22.28 -2.72
C LEU A 205 10.67 -22.93 -2.67
N PRO A 206 10.85 -24.06 -1.95
CA PRO A 206 12.12 -24.78 -1.90
C PRO A 206 12.69 -25.17 -3.28
N ASN A 207 11.81 -25.42 -4.25
CA ASN A 207 12.18 -25.72 -5.64
C ASN A 207 12.51 -24.47 -6.50
N GLY A 208 12.63 -23.29 -5.89
CA GLY A 208 12.96 -22.02 -6.53
C GLY A 208 11.80 -21.31 -7.25
N LYS A 209 10.63 -21.96 -7.40
CA LYS A 209 9.44 -21.33 -8.01
C LYS A 209 8.89 -20.20 -7.14
N LYS A 210 8.26 -19.21 -7.77
CA LYS A 210 7.63 -18.10 -7.07
C LYS A 210 6.40 -18.60 -6.28
N LYS A 211 6.32 -18.23 -5.00
CA LYS A 211 5.13 -18.37 -4.15
C LYS A 211 4.35 -17.05 -4.19
N THR A 212 3.06 -17.09 -4.48
CA THR A 212 2.22 -15.89 -4.48
C THR A 212 1.95 -15.45 -3.03
N HIS A 213 2.12 -14.15 -2.77
CA HIS A 213 1.72 -13.53 -1.51
C HIS A 213 0.46 -12.69 -1.72
N TYR A 214 -0.68 -13.27 -1.38
CA TYR A 214 -2.00 -12.64 -1.54
C TYR A 214 -2.15 -11.49 -0.53
N TYR A 215 -2.66 -10.34 -1.00
CA TYR A 215 -2.90 -9.16 -0.16
C TYR A 215 -1.69 -8.76 0.70
N ASN A 216 -0.47 -8.89 0.16
CA ASN A 216 0.77 -8.66 0.92
C ASN A 216 0.84 -7.26 1.55
N GLU A 217 0.46 -6.21 0.82
CA GLU A 217 0.48 -4.84 1.34
C GLU A 217 -0.47 -4.66 2.53
N ILE A 218 -1.66 -5.24 2.48
CA ILE A 218 -2.65 -5.22 3.57
C ILE A 218 -2.10 -6.01 4.76
N SER A 219 -1.60 -7.23 4.51
CA SER A 219 -1.05 -8.11 5.55
C SER A 219 0.09 -7.43 6.31
N VAL A 220 1.05 -6.83 5.59
CA VAL A 220 2.17 -6.10 6.20
C VAL A 220 1.69 -4.82 6.91
N SER A 221 0.68 -4.13 6.40
CA SER A 221 0.12 -2.94 7.07
C SER A 221 -0.57 -3.29 8.40
N ILE A 222 -1.26 -4.43 8.49
CA ILE A 222 -1.80 -4.95 9.75
C ILE A 222 -0.66 -5.23 10.74
N ALA A 223 0.42 -5.86 10.29
CA ALA A 223 1.61 -6.08 11.11
C ALA A 223 2.25 -4.78 11.59
N CYS A 224 2.25 -3.73 10.77
CA CYS A 224 2.68 -2.41 11.22
C CYS A 224 1.75 -1.82 12.28
N GLY A 225 0.45 -2.06 12.21
CA GLY A 225 -0.51 -1.67 13.26
C GLY A 225 -0.21 -2.36 14.60
N MET A 226 0.03 -3.68 14.58
CA MET A 226 0.43 -4.44 15.77
C MET A 226 1.78 -3.96 16.32
N LEU A 227 2.76 -3.69 15.46
CA LEU A 227 4.04 -3.12 15.86
C LEU A 227 3.89 -1.77 16.56
N LEU A 228 3.06 -0.88 16.04
CA LEU A 228 2.79 0.43 16.65
C LEU A 228 2.11 0.31 18.02
N ALA A 229 1.19 -0.66 18.18
CA ALA A 229 0.56 -0.95 19.46
C ALA A 229 1.57 -1.51 20.47
N ALA A 230 2.43 -2.43 20.05
CA ALA A 230 3.48 -3.02 20.88
C ALA A 230 4.51 -1.98 21.34
N LEU A 231 4.93 -1.08 20.44
CA LEU A 231 5.81 0.05 20.78
C LEU A 231 5.18 0.96 21.85
N GLN A 232 3.90 1.35 21.66
CA GLN A 232 3.18 2.16 22.64
C GLN A 232 3.07 1.45 23.99
N ASN A 233 2.81 0.15 24.00
CA ASN A 233 2.73 -0.66 25.21
C ASN A 233 4.08 -0.72 25.95
N ALA A 234 5.19 -0.81 25.21
CA ALA A 234 6.55 -0.83 25.77
C ALA A 234 7.06 0.56 26.21
N GLY A 235 6.27 1.63 26.04
CA GLY A 235 6.66 2.99 26.37
C GLY A 235 7.60 3.65 25.35
N LEU A 236 7.70 3.10 24.14
CA LEU A 236 8.52 3.62 23.05
C LEU A 236 7.71 4.46 22.07
N TYR A 237 8.41 5.37 21.39
CA TYR A 237 7.80 6.32 20.46
C TYR A 237 8.40 6.19 19.08
N THR A 238 7.59 6.54 18.08
CA THR A 238 7.98 6.53 16.67
C THR A 238 7.11 7.50 15.88
N VAL A 239 7.49 7.72 14.62
CA VAL A 239 6.65 8.32 13.59
C VAL A 239 6.60 7.37 12.40
N THR A 240 5.40 7.05 11.93
CA THR A 240 5.23 6.32 10.69
C THR A 240 5.63 7.20 9.51
N THR A 241 6.67 6.79 8.78
CA THR A 241 7.14 7.50 7.59
C THR A 241 7.06 6.61 6.35
N THR A 242 6.73 7.24 5.22
CA THR A 242 6.71 6.64 3.89
C THR A 242 7.66 7.46 3.01
N PRO A 243 8.97 7.19 3.05
CA PRO A 243 9.95 7.98 2.31
C PRO A 243 9.77 7.75 0.80
N LEU A 244 8.94 8.61 0.19
CA LEU A 244 8.49 8.46 -1.19
C LEU A 244 9.68 8.50 -2.14
N ASN A 245 9.74 7.54 -3.06
CA ASN A 245 10.82 7.32 -4.03
C ASN A 245 12.16 6.80 -3.47
N CYS A 246 12.33 6.70 -2.15
CA CYS A 246 13.57 6.14 -1.56
C CYS A 246 13.65 4.61 -1.63
N GLY A 247 12.52 3.93 -1.86
CA GLY A 247 12.40 2.47 -1.77
C GLY A 247 13.48 1.67 -2.53
N PRO A 248 13.74 1.94 -3.82
CA PRO A 248 14.78 1.23 -4.57
C PRO A 248 16.20 1.43 -4.02
N GLN A 249 16.55 2.66 -3.64
CA GLN A 249 17.89 2.97 -3.11
C GLN A 249 18.09 2.36 -1.72
N LEU A 250 17.10 2.49 -0.83
CA LEU A 250 17.15 1.88 0.51
C LEU A 250 17.18 0.35 0.44
N ARG A 251 16.45 -0.26 -0.50
CA ARG A 251 16.53 -1.71 -0.75
C ARG A 251 17.94 -2.14 -1.16
N ALA A 252 18.59 -1.39 -2.04
CA ALA A 252 19.94 -1.67 -2.50
C ALA A 252 20.98 -1.49 -1.39
N LEU A 253 20.91 -0.37 -0.65
CA LEU A 253 21.77 -0.07 0.49
C LEU A 253 21.71 -1.19 1.55
N LEU A 254 20.50 -1.67 1.86
CA LEU A 254 20.25 -2.72 2.84
C LEU A 254 20.36 -4.14 2.27
N GLN A 255 20.85 -4.28 1.03
CA GLN A 255 21.07 -5.55 0.35
C GLN A 255 19.82 -6.46 0.35
N ARG A 256 18.64 -5.85 0.26
CA ARG A 256 17.37 -6.58 0.25
C ARG A 256 17.04 -7.12 -1.15
N PRO A 257 16.47 -8.33 -1.24
CA PRO A 257 16.23 -8.98 -2.52
C PRO A 257 15.17 -8.23 -3.34
N ALA A 258 15.15 -8.46 -4.65
CA ALA A 258 14.26 -7.74 -5.57
C ALA A 258 12.75 -8.01 -5.36
N ASN A 259 12.40 -9.06 -4.59
CA ASN A 259 11.02 -9.35 -4.20
C ASN A 259 10.56 -8.54 -2.98
N GLU A 260 11.43 -7.77 -2.35
CA GLU A 260 11.08 -6.91 -1.22
C GLU A 260 10.93 -5.46 -1.65
N LYS A 261 9.87 -4.82 -1.18
CA LYS A 261 9.62 -3.39 -1.38
C LYS A 261 9.40 -2.72 -0.03
N LEU A 262 10.10 -1.62 0.21
CA LEU A 262 9.92 -0.81 1.41
C LEU A 262 8.46 -0.36 1.50
N LEU A 263 7.82 -0.61 2.64
CA LEU A 263 6.48 -0.11 2.94
C LEU A 263 6.57 1.09 3.89
N LEU A 264 7.21 0.92 5.05
CA LEU A 264 7.35 1.94 6.08
C LEU A 264 8.78 2.00 6.63
N LEU A 265 9.17 3.17 7.12
CA LEU A 265 10.36 3.38 7.94
C LEU A 265 9.91 3.98 9.28
N LEU A 266 10.29 3.31 10.38
CA LEU A 266 9.99 3.72 11.75
C LEU A 266 11.30 4.02 12.51
N PRO A 267 11.61 5.28 12.82
CA PRO A 267 12.63 5.59 13.82
C PRO A 267 12.04 5.32 15.21
N VAL A 268 12.75 4.59 16.08
CA VAL A 268 12.23 4.10 17.36
C VAL A 268 13.16 4.53 18.49
N GLY A 269 12.58 5.11 19.54
CA GLY A 269 13.31 5.54 20.74
C GLY A 269 12.40 6.23 21.75
N TYR A 270 13.02 6.82 22.77
CA TYR A 270 12.35 7.74 23.69
C TYR A 270 12.16 9.12 23.05
N PRO A 271 11.17 9.91 23.47
CA PRO A 271 11.04 11.29 23.02
C PRO A 271 12.14 12.15 23.65
N LYS A 272 12.64 13.17 22.94
CA LYS A 272 13.45 14.23 23.57
C LYS A 272 12.62 14.93 24.67
N LYS A 273 13.28 15.51 25.67
CA LYS A 273 12.60 16.22 26.79
C LYS A 273 11.70 17.36 26.32
N ASP A 274 12.07 18.00 25.22
CA ASP A 274 11.38 19.12 24.57
C ASP A 274 10.58 18.68 23.33
N ALA A 275 10.37 17.37 23.13
CA ALA A 275 9.63 16.85 21.98
C ALA A 275 8.21 17.42 21.93
N THR A 276 7.87 18.06 20.81
CA THR A 276 6.53 18.58 20.57
C THR A 276 5.75 17.72 19.58
N VAL A 277 4.44 17.76 19.69
CA VAL A 277 3.50 17.15 18.74
C VAL A 277 2.45 18.20 18.34
N PRO A 278 1.95 18.19 17.09
CA PRO A 278 0.89 19.11 16.70
C PRO A 278 -0.37 18.88 17.53
N ALA A 279 -1.10 19.92 17.89
CA ALA A 279 -2.36 19.82 18.63
C ALA A 279 -3.52 19.37 17.72
N LEU A 280 -3.47 18.10 17.29
CA LEU A 280 -4.49 17.48 16.45
C LEU A 280 -5.50 16.71 17.30
N THR A 281 -6.77 16.78 16.93
CA THR A 281 -7.85 15.98 17.51
C THR A 281 -8.14 14.76 16.62
N ARG A 282 -8.46 13.62 17.25
CA ARG A 282 -9.03 12.47 16.55
C ARG A 282 -10.52 12.73 16.31
N LYS A 283 -11.08 12.11 15.27
CA LYS A 283 -12.53 12.09 15.05
C LYS A 283 -13.23 11.42 16.24
N PRO A 284 -14.44 11.86 16.60
CA PRO A 284 -15.25 11.18 17.60
C PRO A 284 -15.79 9.84 17.06
N LEU A 285 -16.39 9.02 17.92
CA LEU A 285 -16.78 7.64 17.58
C LEU A 285 -17.89 7.62 16.52
N GLU A 286 -18.86 8.51 16.63
CA GLU A 286 -19.98 8.69 15.70
C GLU A 286 -19.55 9.00 14.27
N ASP A 287 -18.35 9.57 14.07
CA ASP A 287 -17.80 9.88 12.75
C ASP A 287 -17.06 8.69 12.10
N ILE A 288 -16.82 7.61 12.85
CA ILE A 288 -16.02 6.45 12.41
C ILE A 288 -16.73 5.11 12.56
N MET A 289 -17.89 5.07 13.24
CA MET A 289 -18.68 3.86 13.45
C MET A 289 -20.10 4.04 12.92
N VAL A 290 -20.52 3.14 12.03
CA VAL A 290 -21.91 3.06 11.53
C VAL A 290 -22.50 1.73 12.01
N VAL A 291 -23.66 1.80 12.65
CA VAL A 291 -24.46 0.62 13.02
C VAL A 291 -25.58 0.50 11.98
N MET A 292 -25.68 -0.67 11.35
CA MET A 292 -26.73 -1.01 10.38
C MET A 292 -27.74 -1.97 10.99
#